data_AF-A0A6J1M3J7-F1
#
_entry.id   AF-A0A6J1M3J7-F1
#
_cell.length_a   1.000
_cell.length_b   1.000
_cell.length_c   1.000
_cell.angle_alpha   90.00
_cell.angle_beta   90.00
_cell.angle_gamma   90.00
#
_symmetry.space_group_name_H-M   'P 1'
#
loop_
_entity.id
_entity.type
_entity.pdbx_description
1 polymer ?
#
loop_
_entity_poly.entity_id
_entity_poly.type
_entity_poly.pdbx_seq_one_letter_code
_entity_poly.pdbx_strand_id
1 'polypeptide(L)'
;MSVKKSATEPNIEEAFKRHSPIAAKVKEEYEKALIDIFADMGPNCLEPFAAILLENENTILNKETLIERVRMRMSQLLPKINENFFVSNDVGKKLITLEVLKEKFEPFKGTNWQVHNLTPEERTRPVRMRLMDSSIRFLQKQINSQEKAIEIAMAKSRENRERIHNIQNERVKLYALMQQQTSYYQDMFPKLMDLSKKMIGAEILD
;
A
#
# COMPACT_ATOMS: atom_id res chain seq x y z
N MET A 1 12.75 -19.80 -22.67
CA MET A 1 12.87 -18.95 -21.45
C MET A 1 11.97 -19.52 -20.39
N SER A 2 12.55 -20.17 -19.36
CA SER A 2 11.80 -20.83 -18.31
C SER A 2 11.25 -19.79 -17.33
N VAL A 3 9.93 -19.62 -17.30
CA VAL A 3 9.24 -18.84 -16.25
C VAL A 3 9.42 -19.61 -14.95
N LYS A 4 10.46 -19.23 -14.17
CA LYS A 4 10.63 -19.75 -12.82
C LYS A 4 9.45 -19.28 -11.97
N LYS A 5 8.69 -20.28 -11.51
CA LYS A 5 7.67 -20.25 -10.47
C LYS A 5 7.96 -19.16 -9.43
N SER A 6 6.97 -18.33 -9.12
CA SER A 6 7.03 -17.34 -8.05
C SER A 6 7.44 -18.04 -6.76
N ALA A 7 8.64 -17.75 -6.28
CA ALA A 7 9.04 -18.10 -4.92
C ALA A 7 7.98 -17.49 -4.00
N THR A 8 7.33 -18.33 -3.19
CA THR A 8 6.49 -17.91 -2.07
C THR A 8 7.20 -16.77 -1.36
N GLU A 9 6.53 -15.61 -1.21
CA GLU A 9 7.17 -14.47 -0.56
C GLU A 9 7.72 -14.93 0.80
N PRO A 10 9.04 -14.82 1.03
CA PRO A 10 9.62 -15.29 2.27
C PRO A 10 8.98 -14.50 3.42
N ASN A 11 8.49 -15.20 4.45
CA ASN A 11 7.93 -14.56 5.62
C ASN A 11 9.04 -13.72 6.30
N ILE A 12 8.97 -12.41 6.09
CA ILE A 12 9.98 -11.45 6.56
C ILE A 12 10.11 -11.52 8.08
N GLU A 13 9.01 -11.76 8.78
CA GLU A 13 8.99 -11.80 10.24
C GLU A 13 9.69 -13.06 10.79
N GLU A 14 9.50 -14.21 10.15
CA GLU A 14 10.22 -15.45 10.49
C GLU A 14 11.71 -15.32 10.21
N ALA A 15 12.08 -14.75 9.05
CA ALA A 15 13.47 -14.50 8.72
C ALA A 15 14.12 -13.54 9.73
N PHE A 16 13.41 -12.48 10.13
CA PHE A 16 13.88 -11.55 11.15
C PHE A 16 14.11 -12.23 12.51
N LYS A 17 13.16 -13.05 12.96
CA LYS A 17 13.28 -13.81 14.23
C LYS A 17 14.47 -14.76 14.20
N ARG A 18 14.68 -15.47 13.08
CA ARG A 18 15.80 -16.39 12.89
C ARG A 18 17.17 -15.69 12.97
N HIS A 19 17.28 -14.48 12.44
CA HIS A 19 18.53 -13.69 12.43
C HIS A 19 18.71 -12.81 13.67
N SER A 20 17.68 -12.65 14.51
CA SER A 20 17.72 -11.84 15.74
C SER A 20 18.96 -12.09 16.65
N PRO A 21 19.45 -13.33 16.84
CA PRO A 21 20.63 -13.58 17.67
C PRO A 21 21.94 -12.97 17.15
N ILE A 22 22.03 -12.61 15.86
CA ILE A 22 23.29 -12.12 15.28
C ILE A 22 23.75 -10.79 15.91
N ALA A 23 22.80 -9.93 16.25
CA ALA A 23 23.08 -8.64 16.85
C ALA A 23 23.79 -8.80 18.21
N ALA A 24 23.31 -9.73 19.03
CA ALA A 24 23.91 -10.03 20.33
C ALA A 24 25.32 -10.65 20.18
N LYS A 25 25.49 -11.60 19.24
CA LYS A 25 26.80 -12.22 18.96
C LYS A 25 27.85 -11.21 18.52
N VAL A 26 27.51 -10.36 17.55
CA VAL A 26 28.43 -9.33 17.03
C VAL A 26 28.80 -8.33 18.14
N LYS A 27 27.84 -7.97 18.99
CA LYS A 27 28.11 -7.09 20.14
C LYS A 27 29.09 -7.72 21.13
N GLU A 28 28.87 -8.99 21.50
CA GLU A 28 29.74 -9.74 22.40
C GLU A 28 31.16 -9.90 21.84
N GLU A 29 31.29 -10.23 20.55
CA GLU A 29 32.60 -10.30 19.87
C GLU A 29 33.32 -8.95 19.87
N TYR A 30 32.58 -7.85 19.67
CA TYR A 30 33.14 -6.50 19.69
C TYR A 30 33.60 -6.09 21.09
N GLU A 31 32.80 -6.40 22.12
CA GLU A 31 33.17 -6.18 23.52
C GLU A 31 34.41 -6.98 23.92
N LYS A 32 34.48 -8.24 23.51
CA LYS A 32 35.64 -9.09 23.75
C LYS A 32 36.89 -8.54 23.05
N ALA A 33 36.77 -8.16 21.77
CA ALA A 33 37.88 -7.56 21.02
C ALA A 33 38.38 -6.27 21.68
N LEU A 34 37.47 -5.43 22.21
CA LEU A 34 37.87 -4.25 22.98
C LEU A 34 38.64 -4.63 24.25
N ILE A 35 38.15 -5.60 25.02
CA ILE A 35 38.83 -6.07 26.25
C ILE A 35 40.23 -6.58 25.92
N ASP A 36 40.36 -7.40 24.87
CA ASP A 36 41.64 -7.97 24.43
C ASP A 36 42.63 -6.86 24.02
N ILE A 37 42.18 -5.84 23.29
CA ILE A 37 43.01 -4.66 22.93
C ILE A 37 43.54 -3.93 24.17
N PHE A 38 42.73 -3.77 25.21
CA PHE A 38 43.17 -3.09 26.45
C PHE A 38 44.07 -3.98 27.31
N ALA A 39 43.88 -5.30 27.28
CA ALA A 39 44.75 -6.26 27.96
C ALA A 39 46.15 -6.30 27.33
N ASP A 40 46.22 -6.22 26.00
CA ASP A 40 47.48 -6.22 25.24
C ASP A 40 48.20 -4.85 25.24
N MET A 41 47.54 -3.79 25.73
CA MET A 41 48.18 -2.47 25.86
C MET A 41 49.19 -2.45 27.01
N GLY A 42 50.45 -2.67 26.63
CA GLY A 42 51.60 -2.55 27.52
C GLY A 42 51.79 -1.12 28.07
N PRO A 43 52.56 -0.97 29.16
CA PRO A 43 52.83 0.32 29.79
C PRO A 43 53.38 1.38 28.83
N ASN A 44 54.20 0.94 27.86
CA ASN A 44 54.83 1.79 26.86
C ASN A 44 53.82 2.53 25.97
N CYS A 45 52.64 1.93 25.72
CA CYS A 45 51.57 2.56 24.92
C CYS A 45 50.87 3.69 25.68
N LEU A 46 50.87 3.63 27.02
CA LEU A 46 50.18 4.57 27.90
C LEU A 46 51.12 5.61 28.53
N GLU A 47 52.43 5.37 28.39
CA GLU A 47 53.50 6.22 28.90
C GLU A 47 53.42 7.68 28.43
N PRO A 48 53.14 7.98 27.14
CA PRO A 48 53.01 9.36 26.67
C PRO A 48 51.85 10.10 27.35
N PHE A 49 50.73 9.41 27.58
CA PHE A 49 49.58 9.99 28.27
C PHE A 49 49.89 10.27 29.74
N ALA A 50 50.61 9.37 30.41
CA ALA A 50 51.06 9.59 31.78
C ALA A 50 52.07 10.74 31.90
N ALA A 51 52.96 10.91 30.91
CA ALA A 51 53.91 12.03 30.86
C ALA A 51 53.18 13.38 30.71
N ILE A 52 52.20 13.47 29.80
CA ILE A 52 51.37 14.68 29.63
C ILE A 52 50.62 15.03 30.93
N LEU A 53 50.09 14.02 31.63
CA LEU A 53 49.39 14.25 32.91
C LEU A 53 50.34 14.70 34.02
N LEU A 54 51.56 14.19 34.09
CA LEU A 54 52.59 14.64 35.04
C LEU A 54 53.04 16.08 34.79
N GLU A 55 53.13 16.50 33.53
CA GLU A 55 53.57 17.84 33.15
C GLU A 55 52.48 18.90 33.37
N ASN A 56 51.21 18.55 33.15
CA ASN A 56 50.11 19.53 33.11
C ASN A 56 49.21 19.50 34.36
N GLU A 57 49.17 18.40 35.09
CA GLU A 57 48.44 18.31 36.35
C GLU A 57 49.45 18.25 37.50
N ASN A 58 49.31 19.10 38.53
CA ASN A 58 50.09 19.02 39.78
C ASN A 58 49.72 17.75 40.56
N THR A 59 50.00 16.56 40.01
CA THR A 59 49.64 15.27 40.61
C THR A 59 50.75 14.79 41.54
N ILE A 60 50.36 14.22 42.68
CA ILE A 60 51.26 13.54 43.63
C ILE A 60 51.51 12.08 43.20
N LEU A 61 50.94 11.65 42.07
CA LEU A 61 50.93 10.25 41.66
C LEU A 61 52.17 9.89 40.84
N ASN A 62 52.69 8.70 41.07
CA ASN A 62 53.80 8.18 40.28
C ASN A 62 53.32 7.78 38.87
N LYS A 63 54.26 7.69 37.93
CA LYS A 63 54.00 7.39 36.52
C LYS A 63 53.24 6.06 36.31
N GLU A 64 53.56 5.03 37.08
CA GLU A 64 52.91 3.72 37.01
C GLU A 64 51.43 3.77 37.46
N THR A 65 51.11 4.52 38.52
CA THR A 65 49.71 4.68 38.97
C THR A 65 48.89 5.52 37.99
N LEU A 66 49.51 6.46 37.28
CA LEU A 66 48.85 7.19 36.19
C LEU A 66 48.56 6.28 35.00
N ILE A 67 49.51 5.44 34.60
CA ILE A 67 49.32 4.44 33.53
C ILE A 67 48.14 3.52 33.86
N GLU A 68 48.10 2.98 35.08
CA GLU A 68 47.02 2.07 35.51
C GLU A 68 45.67 2.80 35.61
N ARG A 69 45.65 4.06 36.05
CA ARG A 69 44.44 4.89 36.07
C ARG A 69 43.92 5.17 34.66
N VAL A 70 44.80 5.47 33.71
CA VAL A 70 44.43 5.68 32.30
C VAL A 70 43.86 4.39 31.71
N ARG A 71 44.53 3.26 31.93
CA ARG A 71 44.04 1.93 31.53
C ARG A 71 42.65 1.66 32.09
N MET A 72 42.47 1.82 33.40
CA MET A 72 41.18 1.61 34.06
C MET A 72 40.08 2.52 33.49
N ARG A 73 40.37 3.81 33.29
CA ARG A 73 39.40 4.74 32.68
C ARG A 73 39.02 4.34 31.26
N MET A 74 39.99 3.96 30.44
CA MET A 74 39.72 3.50 29.06
C MET A 74 38.84 2.23 29.08
N SER A 75 39.21 1.23 29.89
CA SER A 75 38.44 -0.01 30.02
C SER A 75 37.02 0.20 30.55
N GLN A 76 36.75 1.28 31.31
CA GLN A 76 35.41 1.61 31.80
C GLN A 76 34.60 2.48 30.82
N LEU A 77 35.26 3.38 30.08
CA LEU A 77 34.59 4.35 29.22
C LEU A 77 34.24 3.75 27.86
N LEU A 78 35.14 2.96 27.26
CA LEU A 78 34.92 2.41 25.92
C LEU A 78 33.73 1.46 25.80
N PRO A 79 33.44 0.55 26.76
CA PRO A 79 32.21 -0.24 26.72
C PRO A 79 30.95 0.63 26.68
N LYS A 80 30.94 1.76 27.40
CA LYS A 80 29.81 2.70 27.38
C LYS A 80 29.68 3.42 26.04
N ILE A 81 30.80 3.82 25.44
CA ILE A 81 30.82 4.41 24.09
C ILE A 81 30.33 3.38 23.07
N ASN A 82 30.77 2.13 23.18
CA ASN A 82 30.36 1.04 22.31
C ASN A 82 28.86 0.75 22.45
N GLU A 83 28.34 0.65 23.67
CA GLU A 83 26.90 0.51 23.93
C GLU A 83 26.12 1.64 23.26
N ASN A 84 26.58 2.88 23.46
CA ASN A 84 25.93 4.04 22.88
C ASN A 84 25.97 4.01 21.34
N PHE A 85 27.06 3.53 20.74
CA PHE A 85 27.14 3.35 19.29
C PHE A 85 26.12 2.33 18.79
N PHE A 86 26.00 1.17 19.44
CA PHE A 86 25.05 0.13 19.07
C PHE A 86 23.60 0.60 19.18
N VAL A 87 23.26 1.27 20.29
CA VAL A 87 21.91 1.77 20.56
C VAL A 87 21.57 2.97 19.68
N SER A 88 22.41 4.01 19.65
CA SER A 88 22.13 5.26 18.91
C SER A 88 22.04 5.05 17.41
N ASN A 89 22.79 4.09 16.85
CA ASN A 89 22.77 3.81 15.42
C ASN A 89 21.83 2.66 15.03
N ASP A 90 21.09 2.09 15.98
CA ASP A 90 20.23 0.91 15.78
C ASP A 90 20.96 -0.22 15.03
N VAL A 91 22.22 -0.45 15.41
CA VAL A 91 23.14 -1.37 14.70
C VAL A 91 22.55 -2.77 14.71
N GLY A 92 21.95 -3.18 15.83
CA GLY A 92 21.31 -4.49 15.96
C GLY A 92 20.25 -4.74 14.89
N LYS A 93 19.30 -3.81 14.71
CA LYS A 93 18.28 -3.97 13.67
C LYS A 93 18.86 -3.90 12.26
N LYS A 94 19.87 -3.05 12.03
CA LYS A 94 20.55 -2.97 10.73
C LYS A 94 21.25 -4.28 10.37
N LEU A 95 21.94 -4.92 11.31
CA LEU A 95 22.58 -6.22 11.10
C LEU A 95 21.56 -7.31 10.77
N ILE A 96 20.47 -7.38 11.54
CA ILE A 96 19.38 -8.34 11.26
C ILE A 96 18.78 -8.07 9.88
N THR A 97 18.52 -6.80 9.55
CA THR A 97 17.98 -6.40 8.25
C THR A 97 18.92 -6.79 7.11
N LEU A 98 20.24 -6.62 7.28
CA LEU A 98 21.22 -7.03 6.28
C LEU A 98 21.19 -8.54 6.05
N GLU A 99 21.09 -9.36 7.09
CA GLU A 99 20.97 -10.82 6.94
C GLU A 99 19.67 -11.24 6.26
N VAL A 100 18.54 -10.62 6.62
CA VAL A 100 17.26 -10.83 5.94
C VAL A 100 17.33 -10.45 4.46
N LEU A 101 18.00 -9.33 4.14
CA LEU A 101 18.20 -8.89 2.76
C LEU A 101 19.11 -9.85 1.99
N LYS A 102 20.21 -10.32 2.59
CA LYS A 102 21.08 -11.34 1.99
C LYS A 102 20.29 -12.60 1.64
N GLU A 103 19.51 -13.11 2.59
CA GLU A 103 18.67 -14.29 2.36
C GLU A 103 17.64 -14.05 1.23
N LYS A 104 16.95 -12.91 1.26
CA LYS A 104 15.96 -12.52 0.26
C LYS A 104 16.54 -12.42 -1.15
N PHE A 105 17.79 -11.95 -1.26
CA PHE A 105 18.44 -11.69 -2.54
C PHE A 105 19.51 -12.74 -2.92
N GLU A 106 19.68 -13.81 -2.15
CA GLU A 106 20.60 -14.93 -2.46
C GLU A 106 20.40 -15.49 -3.88
N PRO A 107 19.17 -15.62 -4.43
CA PRO A 107 18.98 -16.08 -5.81
C PRO A 107 19.60 -15.17 -6.89
N PHE A 108 19.93 -13.92 -6.54
CA PHE A 108 20.52 -12.93 -7.45
C PHE A 108 22.03 -12.78 -7.27
N LYS A 109 22.65 -13.60 -6.42
CA LYS A 109 24.10 -13.59 -6.19
C LYS A 109 24.88 -13.82 -7.49
N GLY A 110 25.91 -13.01 -7.72
CA GLY A 110 26.69 -13.03 -8.96
C GLY A 110 26.09 -12.23 -10.13
N THR A 111 24.91 -11.63 -9.96
CA THR A 111 24.35 -10.72 -10.97
C THR A 111 25.11 -9.39 -10.92
N ASN A 112 25.67 -8.95 -12.06
CA ASN A 112 26.31 -7.64 -12.14
C ASN A 112 25.25 -6.57 -12.39
N TRP A 113 24.86 -5.87 -11.32
CA TRP A 113 23.84 -4.83 -11.40
C TRP A 113 24.37 -3.49 -11.96
N GLN A 114 25.68 -3.38 -12.26
CA GLN A 114 26.38 -2.19 -12.78
C GLN A 114 25.85 -0.85 -12.26
N VAL A 115 25.43 -0.79 -10.98
CA VAL A 115 24.61 0.32 -10.46
C VAL A 115 25.35 1.65 -10.61
N HIS A 116 26.68 1.64 -10.45
CA HIS A 116 27.52 2.82 -10.56
C HIS A 116 27.65 3.38 -11.98
N ASN A 117 27.49 2.56 -13.02
CA ASN A 117 27.62 2.97 -14.42
C ASN A 117 26.29 3.44 -15.02
N LEU A 118 25.17 3.17 -14.35
CA LEU A 118 23.84 3.58 -14.81
C LEU A 118 23.60 5.07 -14.55
N THR A 119 22.98 5.72 -15.51
CA THR A 119 22.44 7.09 -15.36
C THR A 119 21.31 7.12 -14.32
N PRO A 120 21.01 8.28 -13.71
CA PRO A 120 19.88 8.41 -12.79
C PRO A 120 18.54 7.95 -13.40
N GLU A 121 18.34 8.17 -14.70
CA GLU A 121 17.13 7.75 -15.40
C GLU A 121 17.00 6.23 -15.49
N GLU A 122 18.10 5.54 -15.79
CA GLU A 122 18.13 4.08 -15.88
C GLU A 122 17.95 3.43 -14.51
N ARG A 123 18.57 3.99 -13.46
CA ARG A 123 18.40 3.52 -12.08
C ARG A 123 16.95 3.60 -11.61
N THR A 124 16.23 4.66 -12.01
CA THR A 124 14.84 4.90 -11.58
C THR A 124 13.80 4.27 -12.51
N ARG A 125 14.18 3.86 -13.73
CA ARG A 125 13.27 3.27 -14.72
C ARG A 125 12.44 2.09 -14.17
N PRO A 126 13.00 1.11 -13.44
CA PRO A 126 12.21 -0.01 -12.92
C PRO A 126 11.12 0.42 -11.92
N VAL A 127 11.36 1.49 -11.15
CA VAL A 127 10.38 2.04 -10.20
C VAL A 127 9.28 2.77 -10.96
N ARG A 128 9.65 3.61 -11.95
CA ARG A 128 8.70 4.32 -12.81
C ARG A 128 7.77 3.36 -13.56
N MET A 129 8.33 2.29 -14.14
CA MET A 129 7.54 1.26 -14.83
C MET A 129 6.54 0.58 -13.89
N ARG A 130 6.97 0.18 -12.69
CA ARG A 130 6.05 -0.42 -11.69
C ARG A 130 4.91 0.52 -11.29
N LEU A 131 5.20 1.81 -11.17
CA LEU A 131 4.18 2.81 -10.87
C LEU A 131 3.18 2.96 -12.01
N MET A 132 3.68 3.06 -13.25
CA MET A 132 2.83 3.08 -14.45
C MET A 132 1.96 1.83 -14.58
N ASP A 133 2.52 0.64 -14.33
CA ASP A 133 1.75 -0.62 -14.34
C ASP A 133 0.62 -0.61 -13.30
N SER A 134 0.85 -0.01 -12.13
CA SER A 134 -0.19 0.16 -11.10
C SER A 134 -1.32 1.07 -11.59
N SER A 135 -0.96 2.21 -12.19
CA SER A 135 -1.93 3.14 -12.78
C SER A 135 -2.73 2.50 -13.91
N ILE A 136 -2.08 1.72 -14.79
CA ILE A 136 -2.75 0.98 -15.87
C ILE A 136 -3.78 0.01 -15.29
N ARG A 137 -3.40 -0.79 -14.29
CA ARG A 137 -4.34 -1.73 -13.63
C ARG A 137 -5.52 -1.01 -12.98
N PHE A 138 -5.29 0.15 -12.39
CA PHE A 138 -6.36 0.96 -11.82
C PHE A 138 -7.33 1.47 -12.89
N LEU A 139 -6.81 2.05 -13.97
CA LEU A 139 -7.63 2.54 -15.08
C LEU A 139 -8.42 1.42 -15.75
N GLN A 140 -7.82 0.25 -15.94
CA GLN A 140 -8.52 -0.93 -16.46
C GLN A 140 -9.71 -1.33 -15.57
N LYS A 141 -9.55 -1.32 -14.24
CA LYS A 141 -10.66 -1.59 -13.32
C LYS A 141 -11.77 -0.54 -13.42
N GLN A 142 -11.42 0.73 -13.62
CA GLN A 142 -12.40 1.80 -13.83
C GLN A 142 -13.15 1.66 -15.15
N ILE A 143 -12.47 1.32 -16.24
CA ILE A 143 -13.10 1.08 -17.54
C ILE A 143 -14.10 -0.07 -17.40
N ASN A 144 -13.68 -1.20 -16.82
CA ASN A 144 -14.55 -2.35 -16.64
C ASN A 144 -15.78 -2.06 -15.76
N SER A 145 -15.68 -1.15 -14.78
CA SER A 145 -16.83 -0.76 -13.97
C SER A 145 -17.79 0.17 -14.73
N GLN A 146 -17.26 1.08 -15.55
CA GLN A 146 -18.04 1.95 -16.41
C GLN A 146 -18.78 1.17 -17.50
N GLU A 147 -18.12 0.19 -18.13
CA GLU A 147 -18.75 -0.70 -19.12
C GLU A 147 -19.96 -1.43 -18.53
N LYS A 148 -19.83 -1.98 -17.31
CA LYS A 148 -20.95 -2.60 -16.59
C LYS A 148 -22.08 -1.62 -16.29
N ALA A 149 -21.75 -0.40 -15.87
CA ALA A 149 -22.75 0.63 -15.59
C ALA A 149 -23.53 1.02 -16.86
N ILE A 150 -22.84 1.13 -17.99
CA ILE A 150 -23.44 1.40 -19.30
C ILE A 150 -24.35 0.25 -19.73
N GLU A 151 -23.91 -0.99 -19.56
CA GLU A 151 -24.72 -2.18 -19.88
C GLU A 151 -26.04 -2.17 -19.11
N ILE A 152 -25.99 -1.90 -17.80
CA ILE A 152 -27.19 -1.77 -16.95
C ILE A 152 -28.08 -0.62 -17.43
N ALA A 153 -27.50 0.54 -17.74
CA ALA A 153 -28.25 1.70 -18.22
C ALA A 153 -28.93 1.42 -19.57
N MET A 154 -28.25 0.72 -20.48
CA MET A 154 -28.81 0.30 -21.76
C MET A 154 -29.96 -0.68 -21.60
N ALA A 155 -29.85 -1.66 -20.70
CA ALA A 155 -30.92 -2.60 -20.41
C ALA A 155 -32.17 -1.87 -19.90
N LYS A 156 -32.02 -0.95 -18.94
CA LYS A 156 -33.11 -0.10 -18.44
C LYS A 156 -33.73 0.77 -19.54
N SER A 157 -32.91 1.32 -20.44
CA SER A 157 -33.39 2.14 -21.55
C SER A 157 -34.27 1.33 -22.52
N ARG A 158 -33.88 0.08 -22.84
CA ARG A 158 -34.67 -0.82 -23.68
C ARG A 158 -36.03 -1.12 -23.06
N GLU A 159 -36.02 -1.53 -21.78
CA GLU A 159 -37.26 -1.80 -21.05
C GLU A 159 -38.19 -0.57 -21.02
N ASN A 160 -37.64 0.62 -20.79
CA ASN A 160 -38.44 1.84 -20.79
C ASN A 160 -39.04 2.16 -22.18
N ARG A 161 -38.31 1.90 -23.26
CA ARG A 161 -38.84 2.06 -24.63
C ARG A 161 -39.99 1.11 -24.90
N GLU A 162 -39.90 -0.14 -24.47
CA GLU A 162 -40.99 -1.11 -24.59
C GLU A 162 -42.22 -0.67 -23.81
N ARG A 163 -42.06 -0.19 -22.57
CA ARG A 163 -43.16 0.36 -21.77
C ARG A 163 -43.84 1.54 -22.48
N ILE A 164 -43.06 2.48 -23.01
CA ILE A 164 -43.61 3.63 -23.76
C ILE A 164 -44.38 3.16 -25.00
N HIS A 165 -43.84 2.18 -25.74
CA HIS A 165 -44.51 1.63 -26.91
C HIS A 165 -45.85 0.96 -26.55
N ASN A 166 -45.88 0.19 -25.45
CA ASN A 166 -47.11 -0.42 -24.96
C ASN A 166 -48.16 0.63 -24.57
N ILE A 167 -47.76 1.68 -23.85
CA ILE A 167 -48.65 2.79 -23.48
C ILE A 167 -49.20 3.50 -24.74
N GLN A 168 -48.36 3.71 -25.76
CA GLN A 168 -48.82 4.30 -27.03
C GLN A 168 -49.85 3.41 -27.72
N ASN A 169 -49.63 2.10 -27.76
CA ASN A 169 -50.57 1.14 -28.34
C ASN A 169 -51.90 1.13 -27.59
N GLU A 170 -51.89 1.17 -26.26
CA GLU A 170 -53.10 1.29 -25.44
C GLU A 170 -53.84 2.60 -25.68
N ARG A 171 -53.10 3.71 -25.77
CA ARG A 171 -53.68 5.03 -26.07
C ARG A 171 -54.42 5.03 -27.41
N VAL A 172 -53.85 4.42 -28.45
CA VAL A 172 -54.50 4.29 -29.76
C VAL A 172 -55.79 3.46 -29.66
N LYS A 173 -55.76 2.33 -28.95
CA LYS A 173 -56.96 1.48 -28.74
C LYS A 173 -58.06 2.24 -28.00
N LEU A 174 -57.70 2.95 -26.92
CA LEU A 174 -58.64 3.75 -26.15
C LEU A 174 -59.27 4.87 -26.99
N TYR A 175 -58.48 5.56 -27.83
CA TYR A 175 -59.03 6.57 -28.73
C TYR A 175 -60.04 5.98 -29.73
N ALA A 176 -59.76 4.82 -30.31
CA ALA A 176 -60.69 4.15 -31.22
C ALA A 176 -62.00 3.78 -30.51
N LEU A 177 -61.94 3.22 -29.30
CA LEU A 177 -63.12 2.91 -28.48
C LEU A 177 -63.93 4.16 -28.13
N MET A 178 -63.27 5.24 -27.73
CA MET A 178 -63.95 6.50 -27.43
C MET A 178 -64.65 7.10 -28.66
N GLN A 179 -64.01 7.04 -29.82
CA GLN A 179 -64.62 7.50 -31.07
C GLN A 179 -65.87 6.67 -31.42
N GLN A 180 -65.79 5.34 -31.32
CA GLN A 180 -66.93 4.45 -31.54
C GLN A 180 -68.08 4.73 -30.56
N GLN A 181 -67.77 4.96 -29.28
CA GLN A 181 -68.78 5.28 -28.28
C GLN A 181 -69.41 6.65 -28.55
N THR A 182 -68.61 7.63 -28.96
CA THR A 182 -69.09 8.99 -29.31
C THR A 182 -70.02 8.93 -30.51
N SER A 183 -69.67 8.20 -31.57
CA SER A 183 -70.56 8.03 -32.73
C SER A 183 -71.84 7.31 -32.35
N TYR A 184 -71.76 6.26 -31.52
CA TYR A 184 -72.95 5.57 -31.01
C TYR A 184 -73.89 6.51 -30.24
N TYR A 185 -73.35 7.36 -29.37
CA TYR A 185 -74.16 8.36 -28.66
C TYR A 185 -74.76 9.40 -29.60
N GLN A 186 -73.99 9.89 -30.58
CA GLN A 186 -74.49 10.84 -31.59
C GLN A 186 -75.65 10.26 -32.40
N ASP A 187 -75.61 8.95 -32.72
CA ASP A 187 -76.68 8.27 -33.45
C ASP A 187 -77.90 7.93 -32.58
N MET A 188 -77.68 7.56 -31.31
CA MET A 188 -78.74 7.16 -30.39
C MET A 188 -79.46 8.34 -29.74
N PHE A 189 -78.76 9.44 -29.48
CA PHE A 189 -79.32 10.60 -28.79
C PHE A 189 -80.56 11.17 -29.51
N PRO A 190 -80.58 11.39 -30.84
CA PRO A 190 -81.78 11.83 -31.55
C PRO A 190 -82.93 10.84 -31.44
N LYS A 191 -82.64 9.53 -31.55
CA LYS A 191 -83.66 8.46 -31.46
C LYS A 191 -84.31 8.43 -30.07
N LEU A 192 -83.51 8.60 -29.02
CA LEU A 192 -84.00 8.69 -27.63
C LEU A 192 -84.84 9.95 -27.43
N MET A 193 -84.43 11.10 -27.99
CA MET A 193 -85.20 12.34 -27.94
C MET A 193 -86.55 12.22 -28.68
N ASP A 194 -86.57 11.55 -29.84
CA ASP A 194 -87.81 11.31 -30.58
C ASP A 194 -88.76 10.35 -29.85
N LEU A 195 -88.22 9.28 -29.24
CA LEU A 195 -89.00 8.40 -28.37
C LEU A 195 -89.58 9.15 -27.16
N SER A 196 -88.77 9.98 -26.50
CA SER A 196 -89.22 10.81 -25.37
C SER A 196 -90.33 11.78 -25.78
N LYS A 197 -90.20 12.46 -26.93
CA LYS A 197 -91.26 13.32 -27.48
C LYS A 197 -92.54 12.56 -27.78
N LYS A 198 -92.44 11.34 -28.33
CA LYS A 198 -93.61 10.49 -28.59
C LYS A 198 -94.30 10.03 -27.32
N MET A 199 -93.54 9.72 -26.27
CA MET A 199 -94.09 9.35 -24.97
C MET A 199 -94.79 10.54 -24.28
N ILE A 200 -94.16 11.72 -24.29
CA ILE A 200 -94.76 12.95 -23.72
C ILE A 200 -95.98 13.41 -24.54
N GLY A 201 -95.94 13.27 -25.87
CA GLY A 201 -97.06 13.59 -26.74
C GLY A 201 -98.24 12.62 -26.64
N ALA A 202 -98.00 11.37 -26.21
CA ALA A 202 -99.05 10.39 -25.94
C ALA A 202 -99.79 10.67 -24.62
N GLU A 203 -99.13 11.28 -23.63
CA GLU A 203 -99.77 11.70 -22.36
C GLU A 203 -100.65 12.96 -22.49
N ILE A 204 -100.60 13.69 -23.62
CA ILE A 204 -101.38 14.92 -23.85
C ILE A 204 -102.66 14.66 -24.69
N LEU A 205 -102.87 13.42 -25.15
CA LEU A 205 -104.01 13.03 -26.00
C LEU A 205 -104.98 12.03 -25.33
N ASP A 206 -104.82 11.76 -24.04
CA ASP A 206 -105.85 11.20 -23.15
C ASP A 206 -106.33 12.29 -22.16
#